data_AF-A0AAD5GPL7-F1
#
_entry.id   AF-A0AAD5GPL7-F1
#
_cell.length_a   1.000
_cell.length_b   1.000
_cell.length_c   1.000
_cell.angle_alpha   90.00
_cell.angle_beta   90.00
_cell.angle_gamma   90.00
#
_symmetry.space_group_name_H-M   'P 1'
#
loop_
_entity.id
_entity.type
_entity.pdbx_description
1 polymer ?
#
loop_
_entity_poly.entity_id
_entity_poly.type
_entity_poly.pdbx_seq_one_letter_code
_entity_poly.pdbx_strand_id
1 'polypeptide(L)'
;DEEVDPTVENEDTGNSDGMDGFLSDLANSIPGIDEAMSFAEMLKLVQTMDYSVIVFDTAPTGHTLRLLQFPSTLEKGLDKMMSLKSKFGGLLGQMTRMLGVGEEFGEDAILGKLEGMKDVIEQVNRQFKDPDLTTFVCVCIPEFLSLYETERLVQELTKFEIDTHNIIINQVLFDEEGIESKLLKARMKMQQKYLDQFYMLYDDFHITKLPLLPQEVCGVEALKAFSEHFLKPYQPSLTQGTIEELEQRVSRLQQQLKDAESELERARKGKQPIDN
;
A
#
# COMPACT_ATOMS: atom_id res chain seq x y z
N ASP A 1 -18.90 -23.33 -0.36
CA ASP A 1 -20.25 -22.80 -0.56
C ASP A 1 -20.84 -22.35 0.76
N GLU A 2 -20.39 -21.18 1.22
CA GLU A 2 -21.08 -20.37 2.22
C GLU A 2 -21.07 -18.96 1.65
N GLU A 3 -22.20 -18.55 1.07
CA GLU A 3 -22.45 -17.17 0.67
C GLU A 3 -22.58 -16.34 1.95
N VAL A 4 -21.70 -15.36 2.11
CA VAL A 4 -21.80 -14.34 3.16
C VAL A 4 -22.80 -13.29 2.68
N ASP A 5 -23.95 -13.28 3.33
CA ASP A 5 -25.04 -12.32 3.16
C ASP A 5 -24.59 -10.91 3.59
N PRO A 6 -24.66 -9.87 2.73
CA PRO A 6 -24.30 -8.50 3.10
C PRO A 6 -25.55 -7.79 3.62
N THR A 7 -25.99 -8.16 4.82
CA THR A 7 -26.93 -7.34 5.59
C THR A 7 -26.29 -7.04 6.94
N VAL A 8 -25.54 -5.94 6.97
CA VAL A 8 -25.04 -5.36 8.21
C VAL A 8 -26.24 -4.79 8.96
N GLU A 9 -26.63 -5.48 10.03
CA GLU A 9 -27.58 -4.96 11.02
C GLU A 9 -26.97 -3.71 11.67
N ASN A 10 -27.71 -2.60 11.59
CA ASN A 10 -27.40 -1.36 12.30
C ASN A 10 -27.56 -1.59 13.80
N GLU A 11 -26.46 -1.83 14.51
CA GLU A 11 -26.44 -1.65 15.97
C GLU A 11 -26.09 -0.20 16.31
N ASP A 12 -27.10 0.50 16.83
CA ASP A 12 -27.03 1.81 17.47
C ASP A 12 -25.84 1.92 18.44
N THR A 13 -24.85 2.72 18.08
CA THR A 13 -23.93 3.35 19.04
C THR A 13 -23.92 4.86 18.81
N GLY A 14 -24.29 5.59 19.86
CA GLY A 14 -24.73 6.96 19.78
C GLY A 14 -23.68 7.97 19.31
N ASN A 15 -24.22 9.02 18.70
CA ASN A 15 -23.60 10.31 18.38
C ASN A 15 -22.77 10.42 17.07
N SER A 16 -22.96 9.52 16.10
CA SER A 16 -22.35 9.56 14.76
C SER A 16 -23.26 10.06 13.61
N ASP A 17 -24.46 10.55 13.91
CA ASP A 17 -25.52 10.89 12.93
C ASP A 17 -25.10 11.85 11.79
N GLY A 18 -24.08 12.68 12.01
CA GLY A 18 -23.57 13.61 10.99
C GLY A 18 -22.71 12.94 9.93
N MET A 19 -21.91 11.94 10.32
CA MET A 19 -20.90 11.32 9.46
C MET A 19 -21.51 10.14 8.68
N ASP A 20 -22.34 9.30 9.31
CA ASP A 20 -22.93 8.14 8.65
C ASP A 20 -23.95 8.54 7.58
N GLY A 21 -24.74 9.60 7.84
CA GLY A 21 -25.58 10.23 6.82
C GLY A 21 -24.76 10.84 5.67
N PHE A 22 -23.59 11.39 5.99
CA PHE A 22 -22.64 11.93 5.00
C PHE A 22 -22.01 10.83 4.13
N LEU A 23 -21.66 9.67 4.70
CA LEU A 23 -21.13 8.53 3.94
C LEU A 23 -22.15 8.00 2.93
N SER A 24 -23.40 7.88 3.39
CA SER A 24 -24.52 7.46 2.56
C SER A 24 -24.80 8.45 1.42
N ASP A 25 -24.79 9.76 1.70
CA ASP A 25 -25.03 10.77 0.66
C ASP A 25 -23.86 10.88 -0.33
N LEU A 26 -22.62 10.79 0.15
CA LEU A 26 -21.42 10.82 -0.70
C LEU A 26 -21.36 9.59 -1.64
N ALA A 27 -21.66 8.41 -1.10
CA ALA A 27 -21.71 7.14 -1.84
C ALA A 27 -22.79 7.16 -2.93
N ASN A 28 -23.94 7.80 -2.69
CA ASN A 28 -25.03 7.86 -3.67
C ASN A 28 -24.84 8.96 -4.74
N SER A 29 -23.98 9.95 -4.50
CA SER A 29 -23.88 11.16 -5.32
C SER A 29 -22.70 11.19 -6.30
N ILE A 30 -21.70 10.30 -6.13
CA ILE A 30 -20.41 10.40 -6.82
C ILE A 30 -20.15 9.15 -7.68
N PRO A 31 -19.81 9.29 -8.97
CA PRO A 31 -19.31 8.18 -9.76
C PRO A 31 -17.96 7.69 -9.20
N GLY A 32 -17.90 6.43 -8.76
CA GLY A 32 -16.74 5.88 -8.03
C GLY A 32 -17.03 5.65 -6.55
N ILE A 33 -18.12 4.90 -6.27
CA ILE A 33 -18.65 4.66 -4.92
C ILE A 33 -17.60 4.01 -4.01
N ASP A 34 -16.80 3.10 -4.57
CA ASP A 34 -15.74 2.39 -3.84
C ASP A 34 -14.63 3.36 -3.41
N GLU A 35 -14.24 4.30 -4.27
CA GLU A 35 -13.23 5.32 -3.94
C GLU A 35 -13.75 6.32 -2.90
N ALA A 36 -15.02 6.73 -3.00
CA ALA A 36 -15.66 7.61 -2.03
C ALA A 36 -15.79 6.97 -0.64
N MET A 37 -16.15 5.68 -0.57
CA MET A 37 -16.23 4.90 0.67
C MET A 37 -14.85 4.68 1.29
N SER A 38 -13.85 4.32 0.49
CA SER A 38 -12.47 4.14 0.97
C SER A 38 -11.90 5.45 1.55
N PHE A 39 -12.18 6.58 0.90
CA PHE A 39 -11.77 7.89 1.41
C PHE A 39 -12.49 8.25 2.71
N ALA A 40 -13.78 7.98 2.79
CA ALA A 40 -14.59 8.19 3.98
C ALA A 40 -14.08 7.40 5.20
N GLU A 41 -13.75 6.13 5.02
CA GLU A 41 -13.16 5.30 6.08
C GLU A 41 -11.80 5.84 6.50
N MET A 42 -10.99 6.31 5.53
CA MET A 42 -9.74 6.99 5.80
C MET A 42 -9.93 8.26 6.65
N LEU A 43 -10.90 9.12 6.29
CA LEU A 43 -11.25 10.33 7.07
C LEU A 43 -11.61 9.97 8.53
N LYS A 44 -12.39 8.90 8.72
CA LYS A 44 -12.79 8.41 10.05
C LYS A 44 -11.57 7.99 10.88
N LEU A 45 -10.68 7.19 10.31
CA LEU A 45 -9.48 6.71 11.00
C LEU A 45 -8.51 7.84 11.36
N VAL A 46 -8.35 8.83 10.47
CA VAL A 46 -7.52 10.01 10.73
C VAL A 46 -8.08 10.85 11.89
N GLN A 47 -9.41 10.95 12.01
CA GLN A 47 -10.05 11.73 13.06
C GLN A 47 -10.05 11.04 14.43
N THR A 48 -10.21 9.72 14.49
CA THR A 48 -10.26 9.02 15.78
C THR A 48 -8.88 8.84 16.41
N MET A 49 -7.80 8.89 15.61
CA MET A 49 -6.40 8.70 16.05
C MET A 49 -6.16 7.42 16.88
N ASP A 50 -6.93 6.36 16.63
CA ASP A 50 -6.84 5.12 17.42
C ASP A 50 -5.56 4.30 17.12
N TYR A 51 -4.84 4.63 16.06
CA TYR A 51 -3.67 3.89 15.59
C TYR A 51 -2.48 4.83 15.35
N SER A 52 -1.27 4.34 15.65
CA SER A 52 -0.04 5.09 15.39
C SER A 52 0.36 5.09 13.91
N VAL A 53 0.04 4.00 13.19
CA VAL A 53 0.33 3.81 11.76
C VAL A 53 -0.80 3.00 11.15
N ILE A 54 -1.26 3.41 9.97
CA ILE A 54 -2.26 2.70 9.18
C ILE A 54 -1.62 2.33 7.84
N VAL A 55 -1.78 1.08 7.42
CA VAL A 55 -1.29 0.60 6.12
C VAL A 55 -2.48 0.39 5.20
N PHE A 56 -2.50 1.09 4.08
CA PHE A 56 -3.54 0.96 3.07
C PHE A 56 -3.09 -0.02 1.98
N ASP A 57 -3.80 -1.14 1.86
CA ASP A 57 -3.63 -2.07 0.73
C ASP A 57 -4.54 -1.63 -0.42
N THR A 58 -3.95 -0.98 -1.42
CA THR A 58 -4.72 -0.32 -2.48
C THR A 58 -5.00 -1.25 -3.65
N ALA A 59 -6.08 -0.98 -4.39
CA ALA A 59 -6.37 -1.61 -5.67
C ALA A 59 -5.22 -1.42 -6.70
N PRO A 60 -5.28 -2.03 -7.91
CA PRO A 60 -4.25 -1.83 -8.93
C PRO A 60 -4.08 -0.36 -9.31
N THR A 61 -2.89 0.01 -9.78
CA THR A 61 -2.40 1.39 -10.01
C THR A 61 -3.44 2.41 -10.49
N GLY A 62 -4.23 2.09 -11.52
CA GLY A 62 -5.21 3.00 -12.09
C GLY A 62 -6.38 3.39 -11.18
N HIS A 63 -6.73 2.55 -10.20
CA HIS A 63 -7.80 2.82 -9.23
C HIS A 63 -7.26 3.58 -8.01
N THR A 64 -6.05 3.24 -7.54
CA THR A 64 -5.38 3.96 -6.44
C THR A 64 -5.21 5.44 -6.75
N LEU A 65 -4.84 5.77 -7.98
CA LEU A 65 -4.68 7.16 -8.39
C LEU A 65 -5.98 7.97 -8.29
N ARG A 66 -7.15 7.34 -8.46
CA ARG A 66 -8.44 8.05 -8.30
C ARG A 66 -8.72 8.34 -6.84
N LEU A 67 -8.42 7.40 -5.94
CA LEU A 67 -8.54 7.60 -4.50
C LEU A 67 -7.65 8.77 -4.04
N LEU A 68 -6.40 8.83 -4.50
CA LEU A 68 -5.46 9.90 -4.14
C LEU A 68 -5.82 11.26 -4.77
N GLN A 69 -6.47 11.28 -5.94
CA GLN A 69 -6.98 12.49 -6.58
C GLN A 69 -8.27 13.02 -5.95
N PHE A 70 -9.01 12.15 -5.27
CA PHE A 70 -10.35 12.43 -4.77
C PHE A 70 -10.43 13.64 -3.83
N PRO A 71 -9.55 13.82 -2.81
CA PRO A 71 -9.61 14.96 -1.91
C PRO A 71 -9.53 16.29 -2.67
N SER A 72 -8.55 16.40 -3.58
CA SER A 72 -8.32 17.62 -4.36
C SER A 72 -9.47 17.93 -5.34
N THR A 73 -10.16 16.89 -5.83
CA THR A 73 -11.30 17.04 -6.73
C THR A 73 -12.54 17.48 -5.95
N LEU A 74 -12.76 16.89 -4.78
CA LEU A 74 -13.86 17.23 -3.87
C LEU A 74 -13.71 18.66 -3.34
N GLU A 75 -12.51 19.07 -2.92
CA GLU A 75 -12.19 20.44 -2.50
C GLU A 75 -12.55 21.47 -3.58
N LYS A 76 -12.09 21.26 -4.83
CA LYS A 76 -12.43 22.11 -5.97
C LYS A 76 -13.92 22.13 -6.30
N GLY A 77 -14.60 21.00 -6.11
CA GLY A 77 -16.04 20.86 -6.29
C GLY A 77 -16.82 21.69 -5.28
N LEU A 78 -16.46 21.57 -4.00
CA LEU A 78 -17.04 22.32 -2.89
C LEU A 78 -16.82 23.83 -3.07
N ASP A 79 -15.60 24.26 -3.43
CA ASP A 79 -15.30 25.68 -3.68
C ASP A 79 -16.16 26.26 -4.82
N LYS A 80 -16.32 25.51 -5.91
CA LYS A 80 -17.20 25.93 -7.01
C LYS A 80 -18.64 26.03 -6.56
N MET A 81 -19.14 25.06 -5.78
CA MET A 81 -20.51 25.05 -5.27
C MET A 81 -20.74 26.24 -4.32
N MET A 82 -19.82 26.52 -3.40
CA MET A 82 -19.89 27.70 -2.52
C MET A 82 -19.87 29.00 -3.33
N SER A 83 -19.02 29.10 -4.36
CA SER A 83 -18.95 30.29 -5.23
C SER A 83 -20.20 30.48 -6.10
N LEU A 84 -20.85 29.39 -6.50
CA LEU A 84 -22.11 29.43 -7.23
C LEU A 84 -23.24 29.85 -6.29
N LYS A 85 -23.29 29.27 -5.08
CA LYS A 85 -24.25 29.66 -4.06
C LYS A 85 -24.09 31.12 -3.64
N SER A 86 -22.89 31.67 -3.56
CA SER A 86 -22.73 33.10 -3.21
C SER A 86 -23.28 34.02 -4.31
N LYS A 87 -23.13 33.64 -5.59
CA LYS A 87 -23.65 34.40 -6.74
C LYS A 87 -25.15 34.26 -6.94
N PHE A 88 -25.68 33.05 -6.73
CA PHE A 88 -27.10 32.74 -6.94
C PHE A 88 -27.92 32.90 -5.66
N GLY A 89 -27.33 32.83 -4.47
CA GLY A 89 -28.02 32.92 -3.18
C GLY A 89 -28.68 34.27 -2.94
N GLY A 90 -28.08 35.36 -3.43
CA GLY A 90 -28.74 36.67 -3.43
C GLY A 90 -30.01 36.70 -4.28
N LEU A 91 -30.03 35.95 -5.39
CA LEU A 91 -31.15 35.87 -6.33
C LEU A 91 -32.21 34.85 -5.86
N LEU A 92 -31.77 33.70 -5.35
CA LEU A 92 -32.59 32.65 -4.74
C LEU A 92 -33.30 33.19 -3.50
N GLY A 93 -32.58 33.85 -2.60
CA GLY A 93 -33.16 34.49 -1.42
C GLY A 93 -34.16 35.60 -1.76
N GLN A 94 -34.04 36.25 -2.93
CA GLN A 94 -35.03 37.22 -3.40
C GLN A 94 -36.26 36.51 -4.00
N MET A 95 -36.06 35.43 -4.74
CA MET A 95 -37.12 34.61 -5.33
C MET A 95 -37.94 33.84 -4.27
N THR A 96 -37.28 33.28 -3.26
CA THR A 96 -37.90 32.59 -2.11
C THR A 96 -38.76 33.55 -1.30
N ARG A 97 -38.25 34.77 -1.03
CA ARG A 97 -39.04 35.86 -0.41
C ARG A 97 -40.25 36.28 -1.25
N MET A 98 -40.15 36.24 -2.57
CA MET A 98 -41.24 36.58 -3.49
C MET A 98 -42.28 35.46 -3.64
N LEU A 99 -41.88 34.19 -3.53
CA LEU A 99 -42.76 33.02 -3.60
C LEU A 99 -43.47 32.72 -2.27
N GLY A 100 -43.19 33.47 -1.20
CA GLY A 100 -43.83 33.28 0.11
C GLY A 100 -43.48 31.94 0.79
N VAL A 101 -42.49 31.23 0.25
CA VAL A 101 -41.89 30.06 0.89
C VAL A 101 -40.90 30.64 1.89
N GLY A 102 -41.24 30.58 3.18
CA GLY A 102 -40.46 31.21 4.25
C GLY A 102 -39.02 30.72 4.33
N GLU A 103 -38.23 31.43 5.14
CA GLU A 103 -36.83 31.21 5.55
C GLU A 103 -36.57 29.85 6.24
N GLU A 104 -37.11 28.75 5.71
CA GLU A 104 -37.09 27.42 6.33
C GLU A 104 -36.37 26.37 5.47
N PHE A 105 -35.66 26.80 4.42
CA PHE A 105 -34.54 25.98 3.93
C PHE A 105 -33.43 26.15 4.95
N GLY A 106 -33.03 25.06 5.62
CA GLY A 106 -31.91 25.00 6.56
C GLY A 106 -30.55 25.30 5.91
N GLU A 107 -30.47 26.39 5.16
CA GLU A 107 -29.33 26.82 4.36
C GLU A 107 -28.10 27.06 5.22
N ASP A 108 -28.27 27.58 6.43
CA ASP A 108 -27.18 27.81 7.38
C ASP A 108 -26.65 26.50 7.96
N ALA A 109 -27.55 25.54 8.24
CA ALA A 109 -27.16 24.21 8.70
C ALA A 109 -26.44 23.42 7.60
N ILE A 110 -26.89 23.54 6.35
CA ILE A 110 -26.21 22.96 5.19
C ILE A 110 -24.86 23.65 4.96
N LEU A 111 -24.78 24.98 5.12
CA LEU A 111 -23.51 25.71 4.96
C LEU A 111 -22.48 25.27 6.00
N GLY A 112 -22.86 25.23 7.28
CA GLY A 112 -21.96 24.82 8.35
C GLY A 112 -21.47 23.37 8.17
N LYS A 113 -22.32 22.49 7.65
CA LYS A 113 -21.90 21.12 7.27
C LYS A 113 -20.90 21.13 6.12
N LEU A 114 -21.13 21.92 5.06
CA LEU A 114 -20.22 22.01 3.90
C LEU A 114 -18.86 22.65 4.26
N GLU A 115 -18.85 23.62 5.16
CA GLU A 115 -17.62 24.22 5.70
C GLU A 115 -16.84 23.20 6.54
N GLY A 116 -17.51 22.49 7.46
CA GLY A 116 -16.87 21.42 8.23
C GLY A 116 -16.31 20.30 7.35
N MET A 117 -17.00 19.94 6.26
CA MET A 117 -16.50 18.98 5.27
C MET A 117 -15.23 19.48 4.59
N LYS A 118 -15.20 20.76 4.20
CA LYS A 118 -14.03 21.35 3.55
C LYS A 118 -12.80 21.30 4.47
N ASP A 119 -12.97 21.65 5.75
CA ASP A 119 -11.87 21.63 6.72
C ASP A 119 -11.25 20.24 6.88
N VAL A 120 -12.09 19.19 6.93
CA VAL A 120 -11.64 17.80 7.03
C VAL A 120 -10.89 17.35 5.78
N ILE A 121 -11.41 17.69 4.59
CA ILE A 121 -10.77 17.35 3.31
C ILE A 121 -9.41 18.05 3.19
N GLU A 122 -9.35 19.34 3.55
CA GLU A 122 -8.08 20.09 3.56
C GLU A 122 -7.07 19.47 4.52
N GLN A 123 -7.51 19.06 5.72
CA GLN A 123 -6.65 18.42 6.69
C GLN A 123 -6.05 17.12 6.15
N VAL A 124 -6.87 16.26 5.55
CA VAL A 124 -6.39 14.99 4.97
C VAL A 124 -5.49 15.23 3.76
N ASN A 125 -5.84 16.17 2.88
CA ASN A 125 -4.99 16.55 1.75
C ASN A 125 -3.62 17.07 2.23
N ARG A 126 -3.56 17.82 3.34
CA ARG A 126 -2.29 18.26 3.94
C ARG A 126 -1.48 17.08 4.49
N GLN A 127 -2.10 16.12 5.17
CA GLN A 127 -1.40 14.95 5.71
C GLN A 127 -0.85 14.02 4.62
N PHE A 128 -1.58 13.84 3.52
CA PHE A 128 -1.10 13.04 2.37
C PHE A 128 0.16 13.63 1.71
N LYS A 129 0.30 14.95 1.77
CA LYS A 129 1.42 15.69 1.18
C LYS A 129 2.58 15.91 2.14
N ASP A 130 2.44 15.50 3.39
CA ASP A 130 3.48 15.60 4.39
C ASP A 130 4.35 14.33 4.37
N PRO A 131 5.62 14.42 3.90
CA PRO A 131 6.50 13.25 3.80
C PRO A 131 6.88 12.65 5.17
N ASP A 132 6.73 13.40 6.27
CA ASP A 132 6.98 12.89 7.62
C ASP A 132 5.78 12.10 8.17
N LEU A 133 4.60 12.23 7.55
CA LEU A 133 3.36 11.56 7.99
C LEU A 133 2.92 10.44 7.03
N THR A 134 3.04 10.65 5.72
CA THR A 134 2.55 9.73 4.70
C THR A 134 3.63 9.43 3.68
N THR A 135 3.83 8.15 3.37
CA THR A 135 4.71 7.70 2.28
C THR A 135 4.06 6.57 1.49
N PHE A 136 4.32 6.51 0.19
CA PHE A 136 3.83 5.48 -0.71
C PHE A 136 4.94 4.46 -1.05
N VAL A 137 4.64 3.17 -0.88
CA VAL A 137 5.56 2.07 -1.21
C VAL A 137 5.09 1.37 -2.49
N CYS A 138 5.87 1.47 -3.56
CA CYS A 138 5.54 0.83 -4.83
C CYS A 138 5.94 -0.65 -4.82
N VAL A 139 5.04 -1.55 -5.24
CA VAL A 139 5.34 -2.98 -5.39
C VAL A 139 5.23 -3.38 -6.86
N CYS A 140 6.26 -4.03 -7.39
CA CYS A 140 6.34 -4.41 -8.79
C CYS A 140 7.06 -5.75 -8.99
N ILE A 141 7.12 -6.22 -10.23
CA ILE A 141 7.91 -7.38 -10.64
C ILE A 141 8.93 -6.96 -11.71
N PRO A 142 10.07 -7.67 -11.88
CA PRO A 142 11.12 -7.28 -12.81
C PRO A 142 10.79 -7.64 -14.27
N GLU A 143 9.72 -7.04 -14.80
CA GLU A 143 9.26 -7.17 -16.18
C GLU A 143 8.91 -5.80 -16.79
N PHE A 144 8.95 -5.71 -18.12
CA PHE A 144 8.76 -4.45 -18.85
C PHE A 144 7.46 -3.72 -18.48
N LEU A 145 6.32 -4.41 -18.52
CA LEU A 145 5.03 -3.78 -18.28
C LEU A 145 4.92 -3.28 -16.83
N SER A 146 5.45 -4.05 -15.88
CA SER A 146 5.44 -3.66 -14.46
C SER A 146 6.36 -2.47 -14.19
N LEU A 147 7.53 -2.40 -14.82
CA LEU A 147 8.40 -1.21 -14.78
C LEU A 147 7.68 0.03 -15.33
N TYR A 148 7.05 -0.08 -16.51
CA TYR A 148 6.33 1.03 -17.13
C TYR A 148 5.16 1.54 -16.28
N GLU A 149 4.35 0.63 -15.71
CA GLU A 149 3.25 1.02 -14.81
C GLU A 149 3.76 1.65 -13.51
N THR A 150 4.88 1.16 -12.98
CA THR A 150 5.52 1.74 -11.78
C THR A 150 6.03 3.16 -12.07
N GLU A 151 6.66 3.37 -13.22
CA GLU A 151 7.11 4.70 -13.63
C GLU A 151 5.96 5.69 -13.74
N ARG A 152 4.87 5.27 -14.41
CA ARG A 152 3.66 6.07 -14.50
C ARG A 152 3.07 6.38 -13.13
N LEU A 153 3.03 5.40 -12.22
CA LEU A 153 2.56 5.60 -10.85
C LEU A 153 3.41 6.63 -10.11
N VAL A 154 4.75 6.51 -10.14
CA VAL A 154 5.66 7.45 -9.45
C VAL A 154 5.51 8.87 -10.00
N GLN A 155 5.38 9.04 -11.32
CA GLN A 155 5.12 10.34 -11.92
C GLN A 155 3.79 10.96 -11.45
N GLU A 156 2.74 10.14 -11.31
CA GLU A 156 1.45 10.62 -10.82
C GLU A 156 1.48 10.95 -9.32
N LEU A 157 2.14 10.14 -8.48
CA LEU A 157 2.35 10.44 -7.07
C LEU A 157 3.10 11.77 -6.89
N THR A 158 4.14 12.00 -7.69
CA THR A 158 4.88 13.27 -7.71
C THR A 158 3.98 14.45 -8.06
N LYS A 159 3.06 14.30 -9.04
CA LYS A 159 2.09 15.34 -9.39
C LYS A 159 1.10 15.64 -8.27
N PHE A 160 0.78 14.65 -7.44
CA PHE A 160 -0.07 14.83 -6.26
C PHE A 160 0.70 15.29 -5.02
N GLU A 161 2.01 15.48 -5.14
CA GLU A 161 2.91 15.87 -4.04
C GLU A 161 2.89 14.83 -2.90
N ILE A 162 2.71 13.55 -3.25
CA ILE A 162 2.76 12.44 -2.30
C ILE A 162 4.16 11.85 -2.30
N ASP A 163 4.72 11.70 -1.11
CA ASP A 163 6.04 11.12 -0.89
C ASP A 163 6.11 9.66 -1.39
N THR A 164 7.18 9.34 -2.12
CA THR A 164 7.51 7.95 -2.45
C THR A 164 9.02 7.80 -2.60
N HIS A 165 9.60 6.94 -1.76
CA HIS A 165 11.05 6.68 -1.72
C HIS A 165 11.38 5.19 -1.66
N ASN A 166 10.38 4.32 -1.72
CA ASN A 166 10.54 2.88 -1.54
C ASN A 166 9.90 2.10 -2.69
N ILE A 167 10.68 1.20 -3.29
CA ILE A 167 10.22 0.26 -4.31
C ILE A 167 10.54 -1.17 -3.87
N ILE A 168 9.54 -2.03 -3.86
CA ILE A 168 9.67 -3.46 -3.63
C ILE A 168 9.55 -4.17 -4.98
N ILE A 169 10.60 -4.88 -5.37
CA ILE A 169 10.61 -5.75 -6.55
C ILE A 169 10.41 -7.19 -6.07
N ASN A 170 9.20 -7.72 -6.26
CA ASN A 170 8.82 -9.06 -5.86
C ASN A 170 9.08 -10.10 -6.97
N GLN A 171 9.01 -11.39 -6.62
CA GLN A 171 9.16 -12.51 -7.55
C GLN A 171 10.50 -12.50 -8.30
N VAL A 172 11.55 -12.02 -7.65
CA VAL A 172 12.91 -12.04 -8.20
C VAL A 172 13.43 -13.46 -8.14
N LEU A 173 13.87 -13.98 -9.28
CA LEU A 173 14.52 -15.27 -9.39
C LEU A 173 15.98 -15.13 -9.01
N PHE A 174 16.40 -15.92 -8.03
CA PHE A 174 17.78 -16.01 -7.59
C PHE A 174 18.42 -17.30 -8.09
N ASP A 175 19.73 -17.29 -8.31
CA ASP A 175 20.47 -18.50 -8.70
C ASP A 175 20.60 -19.40 -7.46
N GLU A 176 19.76 -20.42 -7.40
CA GLU A 176 19.73 -21.38 -6.31
C GLU A 176 20.00 -22.78 -6.83
N GLU A 177 20.75 -23.54 -6.02
CA GLU A 177 20.93 -24.98 -6.15
C GLU A 177 21.60 -25.52 -7.43
N GLY A 178 22.23 -24.67 -8.25
CA GLY A 178 23.01 -25.13 -9.41
C GLY A 178 22.14 -25.83 -10.46
N ILE A 179 20.84 -25.51 -10.46
CA ILE A 179 19.85 -26.12 -11.34
C ILE A 179 20.12 -25.64 -12.78
N GLU A 180 20.54 -26.56 -13.63
CA GLU A 180 20.78 -26.31 -15.05
C GLU A 180 19.46 -26.27 -15.84
N SER A 181 18.67 -25.20 -15.66
CA SER A 181 17.47 -24.95 -16.47
C SER A 181 17.70 -23.80 -17.45
N LYS A 182 17.61 -24.11 -18.75
CA LYS A 182 17.73 -23.11 -19.83
C LYS A 182 16.65 -22.02 -19.73
N LEU A 183 15.41 -22.41 -19.36
CA LEU A 183 14.30 -21.48 -19.21
C LEU A 183 14.48 -20.58 -17.98
N LEU A 184 14.94 -21.15 -16.86
CA LEU A 184 15.22 -20.38 -15.64
C LEU A 184 16.33 -19.36 -15.88
N LYS A 185 17.48 -19.78 -16.44
CA LYS A 185 18.59 -18.90 -16.79
C LYS A 185 18.16 -17.79 -17.75
N ALA A 186 17.29 -18.10 -18.73
CA ALA A 186 16.75 -17.10 -19.65
C ALA A 186 15.83 -16.09 -18.95
N ARG A 187 14.94 -16.56 -18.05
CA ARG A 187 14.06 -15.70 -17.24
C ARG A 187 14.86 -14.80 -16.29
N MET A 188 15.85 -15.33 -15.59
CA MET A 188 16.73 -14.55 -14.72
C MET A 188 17.49 -13.48 -15.50
N LYS A 189 18.04 -13.81 -16.68
CA LYS A 189 18.71 -12.82 -17.55
C LYS A 189 17.75 -11.71 -18.01
N MET A 190 16.50 -12.06 -18.29
CA MET A 190 15.47 -11.07 -18.61
C MET A 190 15.15 -10.18 -17.41
N GLN A 191 14.97 -10.76 -16.21
CA GLN A 191 14.73 -10.00 -14.99
C GLN A 191 15.91 -9.07 -14.66
N GLN A 192 17.15 -9.56 -14.78
CA GLN A 192 18.35 -8.77 -14.51
C GLN A 192 18.42 -7.51 -15.36
N LYS A 193 18.08 -7.59 -16.65
CA LYS A 193 17.98 -6.41 -17.52
C LYS A 193 17.04 -5.34 -16.94
N TYR A 194 15.89 -5.73 -16.39
CA TYR A 194 14.93 -4.78 -15.82
C TYR A 194 15.34 -4.32 -14.43
N LEU A 195 15.94 -5.19 -13.61
CA LEU A 195 16.54 -4.80 -12.33
C LEU A 195 17.60 -3.70 -12.53
N ASP A 196 18.49 -3.86 -13.51
CA ASP A 196 19.50 -2.85 -13.86
C ASP A 196 18.83 -1.52 -14.25
N GLN A 197 17.72 -1.57 -15.01
CA GLN A 197 16.95 -0.37 -15.35
C GLN A 197 16.31 0.29 -14.13
N PHE A 198 15.74 -0.47 -13.19
CA PHE A 198 15.21 0.09 -11.95
C PHE A 198 16.30 0.82 -11.16
N TYR A 199 17.48 0.22 -10.99
CA TYR A 199 18.61 0.87 -10.29
C TYR A 199 19.19 2.08 -11.03
N MET A 200 19.06 2.14 -12.36
CA MET A 200 19.47 3.31 -13.14
C MET A 200 18.45 4.46 -13.07
N LEU A 201 17.16 4.15 -12.98
CA LEU A 201 16.08 5.15 -12.99
C LEU A 201 15.76 5.70 -11.59
N TYR A 202 16.01 4.90 -10.55
CA TYR A 202 15.62 5.20 -9.17
C TYR A 202 16.82 5.02 -8.23
N ASP A 203 17.91 5.73 -8.49
CA ASP A 203 19.13 5.69 -7.69
C ASP A 203 18.96 6.35 -6.31
N ASP A 204 17.97 7.23 -6.19
CA ASP A 204 17.52 7.91 -4.97
C ASP A 204 16.45 7.13 -4.19
N PHE A 205 15.97 5.98 -4.69
CA PHE A 205 14.99 5.14 -4.01
C PHE A 205 15.64 3.99 -3.24
N HIS A 206 14.99 3.60 -2.15
CA HIS A 206 15.27 2.35 -1.48
C HIS A 206 14.60 1.18 -2.22
N ILE A 207 15.39 0.44 -3.00
CA ILE A 207 14.92 -0.74 -3.74
C ILE A 207 15.15 -2.01 -2.91
N THR A 208 14.06 -2.66 -2.52
CA THR A 208 14.06 -3.96 -1.83
C THR A 208 13.69 -5.08 -2.82
N LYS A 209 14.54 -6.10 -2.93
CA LYS A 209 14.30 -7.27 -3.78
C LYS A 209 13.81 -8.44 -2.95
N LEU A 210 12.67 -9.02 -3.31
CA LEU A 210 12.09 -10.18 -2.65
C LEU A 210 12.12 -11.41 -3.57
N PRO A 211 12.48 -12.60 -3.03
CA PRO A 211 12.58 -13.81 -3.82
C PRO A 211 11.22 -14.32 -4.28
N LEU A 212 11.18 -14.97 -5.45
CA LEU A 212 10.07 -15.85 -5.79
C LEU A 212 10.14 -17.11 -4.93
N LEU A 213 9.10 -17.35 -4.12
CA LEU A 213 8.97 -18.58 -3.36
C LEU A 213 8.29 -19.69 -4.20
N PRO A 214 8.65 -20.97 -3.98
CA PRO A 214 8.08 -22.09 -4.72
C PRO A 214 6.63 -22.41 -4.35
N GLN A 215 6.16 -21.88 -3.21
CA GLN A 215 4.82 -22.09 -2.69
C GLN A 215 4.18 -20.74 -2.37
N GLU A 216 2.85 -20.72 -2.39
CA GLU A 216 2.08 -19.56 -1.98
C GLU A 216 2.30 -19.27 -0.48
N VAL A 217 2.42 -17.99 -0.15
CA VAL A 217 2.62 -17.53 1.23
C VAL A 217 1.25 -17.45 1.92
N CYS A 218 0.86 -18.55 2.57
CA CYS A 218 -0.44 -18.66 3.23
C CYS A 218 -0.30 -18.88 4.73
N GLY A 219 -1.09 -18.13 5.51
CA GLY A 219 -1.11 -18.23 6.97
C GLY A 219 -0.07 -17.35 7.66
N VAL A 220 -0.31 -17.09 8.95
CA VAL A 220 0.45 -16.12 9.76
C VAL A 220 1.93 -16.48 9.88
N GLU A 221 2.24 -17.78 9.99
CA GLU A 221 3.62 -18.26 10.13
C GLU A 221 4.42 -18.05 8.85
N ALA A 222 3.84 -18.36 7.69
CA ALA A 222 4.47 -18.14 6.40
C ALA A 222 4.66 -16.65 6.11
N LEU A 223 3.67 -15.80 6.45
CA LEU A 223 3.78 -14.35 6.32
C LEU A 223 4.90 -13.78 7.21
N LYS A 224 5.02 -14.26 8.46
CA LYS A 224 6.12 -13.87 9.35
C LYS A 224 7.48 -14.26 8.78
N ALA A 225 7.62 -15.51 8.30
CA ALA A 225 8.85 -15.97 7.66
C ALA A 225 9.20 -15.13 6.42
N PHE A 226 8.22 -14.83 5.57
CA PHE A 226 8.42 -14.00 4.37
C PHE A 226 8.79 -12.55 4.74
N SER A 227 8.22 -12.00 5.81
CA SER A 227 8.50 -10.63 6.27
C SER A 227 9.97 -10.40 6.64
N GLU A 228 10.72 -11.46 7.02
CA GLU A 228 12.14 -11.34 7.33
C GLU A 228 12.98 -10.86 6.13
N HIS A 229 12.54 -11.15 4.90
CA HIS A 229 13.21 -10.73 3.67
C HIS A 229 13.14 -9.22 3.40
N PHE A 230 12.22 -8.50 4.07
CA PHE A 230 12.16 -7.04 4.00
C PHE A 230 13.23 -6.40 4.90
N LEU A 231 13.59 -7.04 6.01
CA LEU A 231 14.56 -6.52 6.97
C LEU A 231 15.99 -6.91 6.61
N LYS A 232 16.16 -8.09 6.04
CA LYS A 232 17.46 -8.65 5.66
C LYS A 232 17.44 -8.95 4.16
N PRO A 233 18.28 -8.27 3.37
CA PRO A 233 18.37 -8.55 1.94
C PRO A 233 18.55 -10.04 1.70
N TYR A 234 17.70 -10.61 0.85
CA TYR A 234 17.78 -12.02 0.51
C TYR A 234 19.15 -12.36 -0.07
N GLN A 235 19.83 -13.33 0.52
CA GLN A 235 21.13 -13.81 0.04
C GLN A 235 20.92 -15.16 -0.64
N PRO A 236 21.14 -15.26 -1.97
CA PRO A 236 21.06 -16.54 -2.64
C PRO A 236 22.02 -17.53 -2.02
N SER A 237 21.59 -18.77 -1.93
CA SER A 237 22.45 -19.86 -1.49
C SER A 237 23.67 -19.97 -2.39
N LEU A 238 23.60 -19.64 -3.69
CA LEU A 238 24.74 -19.61 -4.60
C LEU A 238 25.08 -18.19 -5.10
N THR A 239 25.97 -17.49 -4.41
CA THR A 239 26.72 -16.40 -5.06
C THR A 239 27.75 -17.01 -6.01
N GLN A 240 27.61 -16.77 -7.32
CA GLN A 240 28.76 -16.82 -8.24
C GLN A 240 29.69 -15.66 -7.84
N GLY A 241 30.45 -15.88 -6.79
CA GLY A 241 31.42 -14.92 -6.30
C GLY A 241 32.67 -14.92 -7.17
N THR A 242 33.47 -13.88 -7.04
CA THR A 242 34.89 -13.90 -7.41
C THR A 242 35.60 -15.11 -6.79
N ILE A 243 36.79 -15.46 -7.30
CA ILE A 243 37.57 -16.59 -6.76
C ILE A 243 37.74 -16.46 -5.23
N GLU A 244 38.00 -15.26 -4.72
CA GLU A 244 38.12 -14.99 -3.28
C GLU A 244 36.83 -15.24 -2.51
N GLU A 245 35.66 -14.84 -3.04
CA GLU A 245 34.37 -15.08 -2.41
C GLU A 245 34.01 -16.57 -2.39
N LEU A 246 34.35 -17.29 -3.47
CA LEU A 246 34.20 -18.75 -3.55
C LEU A 246 35.14 -19.45 -2.55
N GLU A 247 36.39 -19.03 -2.44
CA GLU A 247 37.36 -19.57 -1.47
C GLU A 247 36.90 -19.34 -0.02
N GLN A 248 36.47 -18.11 0.31
CA GLN A 248 35.92 -17.79 1.63
C GLN A 248 34.67 -18.62 1.95
N ARG A 249 33.86 -18.90 0.94
CA ARG A 249 32.66 -19.70 1.10
C ARG A 249 32.96 -21.18 1.29
N VAL A 250 33.88 -21.74 0.50
CA VAL A 250 34.38 -23.11 0.71
C VAL A 250 34.92 -23.25 2.13
N SER A 251 35.70 -22.27 2.60
CA SER A 251 36.26 -22.29 3.96
C SER A 251 35.16 -22.26 5.04
N ARG A 252 34.13 -21.41 4.88
CA ARG A 252 32.97 -21.39 5.80
C ARG A 252 32.19 -22.70 5.80
N LEU A 253 31.92 -23.28 4.63
CA LEU A 253 31.19 -24.55 4.50
C LEU A 253 31.98 -25.72 5.10
N GLN A 254 33.30 -25.74 4.93
CA GLN A 254 34.17 -26.73 5.56
C GLN A 254 34.13 -26.61 7.10
N GLN A 255 34.10 -25.39 7.63
CA GLN A 255 33.98 -25.17 9.07
C GLN A 255 32.61 -25.65 9.59
N GLN A 256 31.53 -25.28 8.91
CA GLN A 256 30.17 -25.74 9.26
C GLN A 256 30.03 -27.26 9.19
N LEU A 257 30.62 -27.89 8.17
CA LEU A 257 30.63 -29.35 8.03
C LEU A 257 31.37 -30.00 9.20
N LYS A 258 32.54 -29.47 9.57
CA LYS A 258 33.34 -29.99 10.70
C LYS A 258 32.61 -29.86 12.03
N ASP A 259 31.90 -28.75 12.23
CA ASP A 259 31.11 -28.52 13.43
C ASP A 259 29.91 -29.50 13.49
N ALA A 260 29.20 -29.67 12.37
CA ALA A 260 28.11 -30.63 12.24
C ALA A 260 28.57 -32.09 12.42
N GLU A 261 29.73 -32.46 11.89
CA GLU A 261 30.35 -33.78 12.11
C GLU A 261 30.70 -33.99 13.59
N SER A 262 31.19 -32.96 14.28
CA SER A 262 31.47 -33.02 15.72
C SER A 262 30.20 -33.22 16.54
N GLU A 263 29.12 -32.51 16.21
CA GLU A 263 27.81 -32.69 16.84
C GLU A 263 27.23 -34.09 16.56
N LEU A 264 27.34 -34.58 15.33
CA LEU A 264 26.93 -35.93 14.95
C LEU A 264 27.71 -37.00 15.74
N GLU A 265 29.01 -36.83 15.90
CA GLU A 265 29.84 -37.72 16.73
C GLU A 265 29.42 -37.70 18.20
N ARG A 266 29.16 -36.51 18.77
CA ARG A 266 28.67 -36.38 20.16
C ARG A 266 27.32 -37.07 20.33
N ALA A 267 26.40 -36.90 19.39
CA ALA A 267 25.10 -37.56 19.40
C ALA A 267 25.22 -39.09 19.24
N ARG A 268 26.17 -39.58 18.44
CA ARG A 268 26.46 -41.03 18.32
C ARG A 268 27.05 -41.61 19.60
N LYS A 269 27.97 -40.90 20.24
CA LYS A 269 28.58 -41.32 21.53
C LYS A 269 27.57 -41.30 22.67
N GLY A 270 26.62 -40.35 22.68
CA GLY A 270 25.52 -40.29 23.65
C GLY A 270 24.44 -41.37 23.48
N LYS A 271 24.46 -42.15 22.39
CA LYS A 271 23.52 -43.26 22.13
C LYS A 271 24.10 -44.66 22.41
N GLN A 272 25.30 -44.79 22.97
CA GLN A 272 25.75 -46.10 23.46
C GLN A 272 24.83 -46.55 24.61
N PRO A 273 24.15 -47.71 24.50
CA PRO A 273 23.36 -48.23 25.59
C PRO A 273 24.30 -48.55 26.76
N ILE A 274 23.90 -48.14 27.95
CA ILE A 274 24.51 -48.59 29.20
C ILE A 274 24.17 -50.08 29.30
N ASP A 275 25.09 -50.93 28.84
CA ASP A 275 25.02 -52.38 29.09
C ASP A 275 25.17 -52.60 30.59
N ASN A 276 24.14 -53.20 31.19
CA ASN A 276 24.13 -53.81 32.51
C ASN A 276 23.89 -55.31 32.33
#